data_AF-A0AAQ4E6G0-F1
#
_entry.id   AF-A0AAQ4E6G0-F1
#
_cell.length_a   1.000
_cell.length_b   1.000
_cell.length_c   1.000
_cell.angle_alpha   90.00
_cell.angle_beta   90.00
_cell.angle_gamma   90.00
#
_symmetry.space_group_name_H-M   'P 1'
#
loop_
_entity.id
_entity.type
_entity.pdbx_description
1 polymer ?
#
loop_
_entity_poly.entity_id
_entity_poly.type
_entity_poly.pdbx_seq_one_letter_code
_entity_poly.pdbx_strand_id
1 'polypeptide(L)'
;MFEQIACDMFGILGIHRTAVQCETRFKTVSKRKRNEEKHNNTSGNSRCRVEYEQEFDAIKAIDDSLEPEVLRGVDTVRYKKASTCKASPRPSTSADVQENSEFSGDTLSLISSGGDCSFEAGTDSQDEEPKKIRADRRLRPSNSRMQHLQLFFDEMNKLHREKEKKKEDREQRKEQRHQELLKAHSEHMALLKTLAEKE
;
A
#
# COMPACT_ATOMS: atom_id res chain seq x y z
N MET A 1 13.30 -9.14 11.31
CA MET A 1 13.75 -8.18 10.26
C MET A 1 13.92 -6.77 10.82
N PHE A 2 12.86 -6.08 11.26
CA PHE A 2 12.98 -4.68 11.72
C PHE A 2 13.81 -4.48 13.00
N GLU A 3 13.96 -5.51 13.83
CA GLU A 3 14.90 -5.52 14.95
C GLU A 3 16.35 -5.41 14.47
N GLN A 4 16.73 -6.21 13.45
CA GLN A 4 18.05 -6.13 12.84
C GLN A 4 18.28 -4.74 12.23
N ILE A 5 17.30 -4.21 11.51
CA ILE A 5 17.40 -2.86 10.93
C ILE A 5 17.60 -1.81 12.03
N ALA A 6 16.91 -1.93 13.16
CA ALA A 6 17.10 -1.01 14.29
C ALA A 6 18.51 -1.11 14.89
N CYS A 7 19.05 -2.32 15.02
CA CYS A 7 20.43 -2.54 15.43
C CYS A 7 21.43 -1.94 14.42
N ASP A 8 21.22 -2.15 13.13
CA ASP A 8 22.09 -1.63 12.07
C ASP A 8 22.02 -0.10 11.99
N MET A 9 20.84 0.49 12.16
CA MET A 9 20.69 1.95 12.23
C MET A 9 21.47 2.56 13.38
N PHE A 10 21.51 1.87 14.54
CA PHE A 10 22.33 2.30 15.65
C PHE A 10 23.83 2.08 15.36
N GLY A 11 24.20 0.91 14.86
CA GLY A 11 25.61 0.55 14.62
C GLY A 11 26.28 1.36 13.51
N ILE A 12 25.57 1.66 12.42
CA ILE A 12 26.13 2.33 11.24
C ILE A 12 25.98 3.85 11.35
N LEU A 13 24.80 4.33 11.79
CA LEU A 13 24.45 5.75 11.75
C LEU A 13 24.45 6.40 13.14
N GLY A 14 24.56 5.63 14.23
CA GLY A 14 24.46 6.15 15.59
C GLY A 14 23.04 6.59 15.99
N ILE A 15 22.01 6.22 15.21
CA ILE A 15 20.64 6.70 15.43
C ILE A 15 19.85 5.63 16.20
N HIS A 16 19.40 5.99 17.40
CA HIS A 16 18.51 5.12 18.18
C HIS A 16 17.07 5.17 17.66
N ARG A 17 16.59 4.04 17.15
CA ARG A 17 15.18 3.82 16.81
C ARG A 17 14.74 2.43 17.24
N THR A 18 13.50 2.31 17.68
CA THR A 18 12.89 1.00 17.99
C THR A 18 12.42 0.32 16.70
N ALA A 19 12.43 -1.01 16.66
CA ALA A 19 11.92 -1.80 15.52
C ALA A 19 10.52 -1.35 15.07
N VAL A 20 9.61 -1.09 16.01
CA VAL A 20 8.23 -0.60 15.74
C VAL A 20 8.23 0.76 15.04
N GLN A 21 9.17 1.65 15.39
CA GLN A 21 9.31 2.96 14.76
C GLN A 21 9.83 2.83 13.33
N CYS A 22 10.82 1.95 13.11
CA CYS A 22 11.34 1.63 11.79
C CYS A 22 10.25 1.04 10.89
N GLU A 23 9.49 0.08 11.39
CA GLU A 23 8.38 -0.55 10.66
C GLU A 23 7.30 0.48 10.29
N THR A 24 6.88 1.30 11.26
CA THR A 24 5.85 2.34 11.05
C THR A 24 6.32 3.33 10.00
N ARG A 25 7.57 3.80 10.10
CA ARG A 25 8.15 4.74 9.14
C ARG A 25 8.21 4.14 7.74
N PHE A 26 8.67 2.90 7.61
CA PHE A 26 8.72 2.17 6.34
C PHE A 26 7.34 2.07 5.69
N LYS A 27 6.30 1.69 6.46
CA LYS A 27 4.91 1.61 5.96
C LYS A 27 4.40 2.97 5.48
N THR A 28 4.67 4.04 6.22
CA THR A 28 4.26 5.40 5.83
C THR A 28 4.94 5.83 4.54
N VAL A 29 6.26 5.68 4.43
CA VAL A 29 7.03 6.06 3.25
C VAL A 29 6.56 5.26 2.03
N SER A 30 6.43 3.93 2.17
CA SER A 30 5.95 3.06 1.09
C SER A 30 4.55 3.43 0.60
N LYS A 31 3.65 3.81 1.52
CA LYS A 31 2.29 4.24 1.18
C LYS A 31 2.30 5.59 0.45
N ARG A 32 3.11 6.56 0.88
CA ARG A 32 3.22 7.87 0.22
C ARG A 32 3.76 7.74 -1.20
N LYS A 33 4.87 7.02 -1.38
CA LYS A 33 5.43 6.72 -2.71
C LYS A 33 4.37 6.14 -3.65
N ARG A 34 3.65 5.10 -3.22
CA ARG A 34 2.59 4.48 -4.03
C ARG A 34 1.47 5.46 -4.40
N ASN A 35 1.11 6.36 -3.49
CA ASN A 35 0.07 7.35 -3.75
C ASN A 35 0.54 8.39 -4.78
N GLU A 36 1.79 8.84 -4.67
CA GLU A 36 2.40 9.79 -5.61
C GLU A 36 2.57 9.15 -7.01
N GLU A 37 3.01 7.90 -7.08
CA GLU A 37 3.05 7.13 -8.34
C GLU A 37 1.66 7.01 -8.98
N LYS A 38 0.63 6.67 -8.19
CA LYS A 38 -0.75 6.62 -8.69
C LYS A 38 -1.24 7.97 -9.18
N HIS A 39 -0.91 9.05 -8.46
CA HIS A 39 -1.24 10.41 -8.86
C HIS A 39 -0.62 10.75 -10.21
N ASN A 40 0.67 10.43 -10.40
CA ASN A 40 1.43 10.66 -11.62
C ASN A 40 0.96 9.79 -12.80
N ASN A 41 0.42 8.60 -12.53
CA ASN A 41 -0.13 7.71 -13.55
C ASN A 41 -1.58 8.03 -13.94
N THR A 42 -2.24 8.97 -13.25
CA THR A 42 -3.60 9.38 -13.54
C THR A 42 -3.60 10.52 -14.57
N SER A 43 -4.31 10.35 -15.68
CA SER A 43 -4.41 11.38 -16.72
C SER A 43 -5.12 12.64 -16.19
N GLY A 44 -4.66 13.80 -16.63
CA GLY A 44 -5.20 15.11 -16.21
C GLY A 44 -4.62 15.67 -14.91
N ASN A 45 -3.82 14.89 -14.16
CA ASN A 45 -3.07 15.42 -13.02
C ASN A 45 -1.74 16.04 -13.46
N SER A 46 -1.28 17.05 -12.72
CA SER A 46 0.10 17.54 -12.83
C SER A 46 1.06 16.53 -12.20
N ARG A 47 2.26 16.40 -12.76
CA ARG A 47 3.27 15.50 -12.20
C ARG A 47 3.79 16.04 -10.88
N CYS A 48 3.73 15.21 -9.85
CA CYS A 48 4.34 15.44 -8.54
C CYS A 48 5.71 14.74 -8.48
N ARG A 49 6.67 15.34 -7.79
CA ARG A 49 7.95 14.67 -7.48
C ARG A 49 7.71 13.63 -6.40
N VAL A 50 8.12 12.39 -6.66
CA VAL A 50 8.03 11.29 -5.68
C VAL A 50 9.20 11.39 -4.70
N GLU A 51 8.92 11.37 -3.40
CA GLU A 51 9.99 11.38 -2.39
C GLU A 51 10.75 10.05 -2.41
N TYR A 52 12.09 10.13 -2.35
CA TYR A 52 13.02 9.00 -2.29
C TYR A 52 12.96 8.02 -3.49
N GLU A 53 12.45 8.45 -4.64
CA GLU A 53 12.27 7.59 -5.82
C GLU A 53 13.58 6.93 -6.26
N GLN A 54 14.65 7.71 -6.36
CA GLN A 54 15.97 7.29 -6.81
C GLN A 54 16.58 6.25 -5.86
N GLU A 55 16.42 6.45 -4.56
CA GLU A 55 16.94 5.57 -3.51
C GLU A 55 16.22 4.22 -3.52
N PHE A 56 14.90 4.22 -3.70
CA PHE A 56 14.15 2.97 -3.85
C PHE A 56 14.57 2.19 -5.09
N ASP A 57 14.80 2.88 -6.20
CA ASP A 57 15.21 2.22 -7.45
C ASP A 57 16.65 1.70 -7.37
N ALA A 58 17.53 2.40 -6.66
CA ALA A 58 18.87 1.90 -6.34
C ALA A 58 18.82 0.63 -5.48
N ILE A 59 17.93 0.56 -4.47
CA ILE A 59 17.75 -0.64 -3.63
C ILE A 59 17.23 -1.81 -4.46
N LYS A 60 16.23 -1.59 -5.33
CA LYS A 60 15.72 -2.63 -6.23
C LYS A 60 16.79 -3.16 -7.17
N ALA A 61 17.61 -2.27 -7.74
CA ALA A 61 18.69 -2.66 -8.64
C ALA A 61 19.75 -3.54 -7.96
N ILE A 62 19.97 -3.37 -6.65
CA ILE A 62 20.86 -4.25 -5.87
C ILE A 62 20.24 -5.66 -5.76
N ASP A 63 18.94 -5.76 -5.50
CA ASP A 63 18.24 -7.03 -5.34
C ASP A 63 18.14 -7.80 -6.68
N ASP A 64 17.85 -7.08 -7.77
CA ASP A 64 17.80 -7.62 -9.14
C ASP A 64 19.17 -8.17 -9.62
N SER A 65 20.27 -7.76 -8.97
CA SER A 65 21.61 -8.27 -9.28
C SER A 65 21.92 -9.64 -8.65
N LEU A 66 21.08 -10.12 -7.72
CA LEU A 66 21.30 -11.36 -7.00
C LEU A 66 20.70 -12.59 -7.72
N GLU A 67 19.67 -12.42 -8.55
CA GLU A 67 19.17 -13.50 -9.40
C GLU A 67 19.82 -13.44 -10.78
N PRO A 68 20.61 -14.45 -11.20
CA PRO A 68 21.04 -14.52 -12.59
C PRO A 68 19.78 -14.67 -13.46
N GLU A 69 19.58 -13.79 -14.42
CA GLU A 69 18.54 -13.94 -15.44
C GLU A 69 18.83 -15.24 -16.21
N VAL A 70 18.16 -16.34 -15.83
CA VAL A 70 18.27 -17.65 -16.46
C VAL A 70 17.25 -17.73 -17.58
N LEU A 71 17.71 -17.56 -18.82
CA LEU A 71 16.88 -17.81 -19.98
C LEU A 71 16.76 -19.32 -20.18
N ARG A 72 15.57 -19.87 -19.91
CA ARG A 72 15.26 -21.28 -20.17
C ARG A 72 14.53 -21.42 -21.50
N GLY A 73 15.17 -22.09 -22.47
CA GLY A 73 14.51 -22.67 -23.63
C GLY A 73 14.10 -24.12 -23.35
N VAL A 74 13.36 -24.73 -24.28
CA VAL A 74 12.85 -26.12 -24.16
C VAL A 74 13.98 -27.14 -23.94
N ASP A 75 15.13 -26.94 -24.60
CA ASP A 75 16.30 -27.84 -24.51
C ASP A 75 17.59 -27.19 -23.97
N THR A 76 17.59 -25.88 -23.66
CA THR A 76 18.82 -25.19 -23.24
C THR A 76 18.59 -24.16 -22.15
N VAL A 77 19.51 -24.17 -21.18
CA VAL A 77 19.60 -23.16 -20.11
C VAL A 77 20.77 -22.24 -20.45
N ARG A 78 20.50 -20.94 -20.66
CA ARG A 78 21.53 -19.93 -20.90
C ARG A 78 21.58 -18.94 -19.75
N TYR A 79 22.77 -18.77 -19.18
CA TYR A 79 23.04 -17.75 -18.17
C TYR A 79 23.52 -16.48 -18.89
N LYS A 80 22.81 -15.37 -18.75
CA LYS A 80 23.32 -14.06 -19.20
C LYS A 80 24.50 -13.67 -18.31
N LYS A 81 25.67 -13.44 -18.89
CA LYS A 81 26.80 -12.82 -18.18
C LYS A 81 26.41 -11.37 -17.85
N ALA A 82 26.52 -11.01 -16.58
CA ALA A 82 26.31 -9.64 -16.13
C ALA A 82 27.22 -8.69 -16.92
N SER A 83 26.64 -7.70 -17.59
CA SER A 83 27.40 -6.60 -18.18
C SER A 83 28.00 -5.78 -17.04
N THR A 84 29.33 -5.73 -16.95
CA THR A 84 30.05 -4.89 -15.99
C THR A 84 29.76 -3.42 -16.30
N CYS A 85 28.75 -2.86 -15.64
CA CYS A 85 28.54 -1.42 -15.59
C CYS A 85 29.67 -0.82 -14.75
N LYS A 86 30.52 -0.02 -15.40
CA LYS A 86 31.68 0.65 -14.82
C LYS A 86 31.28 1.40 -13.55
N ALA A 87 31.90 1.04 -12.42
CA ALA A 87 31.89 1.85 -11.21
C ALA A 87 32.52 3.21 -11.53
N SER A 88 31.75 4.28 -11.35
CA SER A 88 32.28 5.65 -11.37
C SER A 88 33.15 5.87 -10.12
N PRO A 89 34.38 6.39 -10.24
CA PRO A 89 35.23 6.63 -9.07
C PRO A 89 34.69 7.82 -8.26
N ARG A 90 34.46 7.59 -6.97
CA ARG A 90 34.21 8.65 -5.98
C ARG A 90 35.46 9.53 -5.84
N PRO A 91 35.37 10.86 -5.86
CA PRO A 91 36.51 11.71 -5.51
C PRO A 91 36.69 11.72 -3.99
N SER A 92 37.84 11.19 -3.56
CA SER A 92 38.42 11.42 -2.24
C SER A 92 39.23 12.71 -2.27
N THR A 93 38.84 13.71 -1.50
CA THR A 93 39.69 14.87 -1.20
C THR A 93 39.91 14.95 0.30
N SER A 94 41.10 14.52 0.70
CA SER A 94 41.78 14.83 1.96
C SER A 94 42.23 16.29 2.00
N ALA A 95 42.37 16.79 3.22
CA ALA A 95 42.65 18.16 3.66
C ALA A 95 43.79 18.92 2.94
N ASP A 96 43.66 20.25 2.83
CA ASP A 96 44.55 21.19 3.53
C ASP A 96 44.00 22.63 3.59
N VAL A 97 44.55 23.39 4.53
CA VAL A 97 44.07 24.61 5.23
C VAL A 97 44.40 25.94 4.53
N GLN A 98 43.53 26.97 4.62
CA GLN A 98 43.92 28.36 5.00
C GLN A 98 42.75 29.32 5.27
N GLU A 99 43.05 30.26 6.17
CA GLU A 99 42.17 31.10 7.00
C GLU A 99 41.65 32.40 6.35
N ASN A 100 40.63 32.97 7.04
CA ASN A 100 40.26 34.38 7.21
C ASN A 100 39.51 35.13 6.10
N SER A 101 38.25 35.45 6.35
CA SER A 101 37.79 36.85 6.40
C SER A 101 36.50 37.00 7.22
N GLU A 102 36.55 37.89 8.19
CA GLU A 102 35.46 38.39 9.02
C GLU A 102 34.29 38.93 8.17
N PHE A 103 33.05 38.60 8.54
CA PHE A 103 31.93 39.51 8.31
C PHE A 103 30.94 39.43 9.47
N SER A 104 30.75 40.60 10.08
CA SER A 104 30.14 40.89 11.36
C SER A 104 28.63 41.13 11.27
N GLY A 105 27.95 40.97 12.41
CA GLY A 105 26.65 41.60 12.72
C GLY A 105 25.44 40.70 12.48
N ASP A 106 24.78 40.23 13.55
CA ASP A 106 23.64 40.91 14.21
C ASP A 106 22.32 40.44 13.55
N THR A 107 21.25 40.02 14.23
CA THR A 107 20.82 40.08 15.63
C THR A 107 19.69 39.07 15.80
N LEU A 108 19.64 38.42 16.97
CA LEU A 108 18.46 37.71 17.45
C LEU A 108 17.36 38.73 17.79
N SER A 109 16.14 38.52 17.30
CA SER A 109 14.95 39.20 17.83
C SER A 109 13.79 38.22 17.99
N LEU A 110 13.77 37.66 19.19
CA LEU A 110 12.64 37.08 19.91
C LEU A 110 11.71 38.22 20.35
N ILE A 111 10.48 38.34 19.83
CA ILE A 111 9.41 39.11 20.48
C ILE A 111 8.04 38.44 20.23
N SER A 112 7.43 38.01 21.34
CA SER A 112 6.02 37.67 21.52
C SER A 112 5.09 38.89 21.43
N SER A 113 3.81 38.62 21.18
CA SER A 113 2.63 39.22 21.86
C SER A 113 1.59 39.86 20.93
N GLY A 114 0.32 39.57 21.21
CA GLY A 114 -0.81 40.37 20.76
C GLY A 114 -2.08 39.57 20.52
N GLY A 115 -2.80 39.18 21.58
CA GLY A 115 -4.09 38.50 21.46
C GLY A 115 -4.83 38.36 22.78
N ASP A 116 -5.03 39.47 23.49
CA ASP A 116 -5.98 39.59 24.61
C ASP A 116 -7.42 39.58 24.09
N CYS A 117 -8.30 38.74 24.66
CA CYS A 117 -9.71 39.07 24.90
C CYS A 117 -10.21 38.31 26.16
N SER A 118 -10.22 39.04 27.27
CA SER A 118 -11.29 39.04 28.28
C SER A 118 -11.44 37.86 29.24
N PHE A 119 -10.79 38.09 30.38
CA PHE A 119 -11.16 37.77 31.75
C PHE A 119 -12.60 38.22 32.11
N GLU A 120 -13.38 37.32 32.72
CA GLU A 120 -14.48 37.65 33.65
C GLU A 120 -14.39 36.66 34.82
N ALA A 121 -14.19 37.21 36.01
CA ALA A 121 -14.10 36.48 37.27
C ALA A 121 -15.49 36.20 37.84
N GLY A 122 -15.67 35.00 38.40
CA GLY A 122 -16.89 34.60 39.12
C GLY A 122 -16.59 33.55 40.19
N THR A 123 -16.14 34.04 41.35
CA THR A 123 -16.38 33.56 42.72
C THR A 123 -16.46 32.05 43.02
N ASP A 124 -15.38 31.57 43.64
CA ASP A 124 -15.32 30.91 44.97
C ASP A 124 -16.59 30.25 45.56
N SER A 125 -16.53 28.93 45.77
CA SER A 125 -17.15 28.21 46.90
C SER A 125 -16.63 26.77 46.95
N GLN A 126 -16.15 26.39 48.12
CA GLN A 126 -15.61 25.08 48.51
C GLN A 126 -16.68 23.98 48.42
N ASP A 127 -16.30 22.77 47.97
CA ASP A 127 -16.55 21.51 48.68
C ASP A 127 -16.02 20.28 47.90
N GLU A 128 -15.61 19.31 48.70
CA GLU A 128 -14.84 18.09 48.47
C GLU A 128 -15.40 17.06 47.45
N GLU A 129 -14.50 16.12 47.09
CA GLU A 129 -14.68 14.80 46.45
C GLU A 129 -14.43 14.62 44.92
N PRO A 130 -13.68 13.55 44.52
CA PRO A 130 -13.09 13.43 43.21
C PRO A 130 -14.06 12.86 42.17
N LYS A 131 -14.37 13.66 41.14
CA LYS A 131 -15.09 13.23 39.93
C LYS A 131 -14.25 12.26 39.09
N LYS A 132 -14.23 10.99 39.46
CA LYS A 132 -14.07 9.89 38.49
C LYS A 132 -15.39 9.73 37.73
N ILE A 133 -15.32 9.30 36.47
CA ILE A 133 -16.39 9.21 35.46
C ILE A 133 -16.52 10.47 34.59
N ARG A 134 -15.70 10.55 33.53
CA ARG A 134 -16.05 11.15 32.22
C ARG A 134 -14.96 10.94 31.15
N ALA A 135 -14.39 9.74 31.05
CA ALA A 135 -13.45 9.38 29.97
C ALA A 135 -14.00 8.35 28.95
N ASP A 136 -15.16 7.72 29.19
CA ASP A 136 -15.62 6.61 28.34
C ASP A 136 -16.71 6.94 27.31
N ARG A 137 -17.12 8.21 27.15
CA ARG A 137 -18.13 8.57 26.14
C ARG A 137 -17.60 8.66 24.70
N ARG A 138 -16.29 8.54 24.46
CA ARG A 138 -15.69 8.72 23.12
C ARG A 138 -15.58 7.45 22.27
N LEU A 139 -15.98 6.28 22.79
CA LEU A 139 -15.91 5.01 22.08
C LEU A 139 -17.26 4.49 21.57
N ARG A 140 -18.37 5.20 21.81
CA ARG A 140 -19.66 4.79 21.23
C ARG A 140 -19.68 5.19 19.75
N PRO A 141 -19.77 4.24 18.81
CA PRO A 141 -19.99 4.58 17.40
C PRO A 141 -21.24 5.44 17.30
N SER A 142 -21.17 6.55 16.56
CA SER A 142 -22.37 7.36 16.33
C SER A 142 -23.43 6.51 15.62
N ASN A 143 -24.70 6.70 15.98
CA ASN A 143 -25.83 5.98 15.38
C ASN A 143 -25.79 6.05 13.84
N SER A 144 -25.40 7.21 13.30
CA SER A 144 -25.19 7.43 11.86
C SER A 144 -24.08 6.55 11.26
N ARG A 145 -22.94 6.39 11.93
CA ARG A 145 -21.85 5.51 11.44
C ARG A 145 -22.29 4.05 11.39
N MET A 146 -23.08 3.62 12.37
CA MET A 146 -23.58 2.24 12.43
C MET A 146 -24.59 1.96 11.32
N GLN A 147 -25.50 2.92 11.04
CA GLN A 147 -26.44 2.83 9.91
C GLN A 147 -25.71 2.73 8.57
N HIS A 148 -24.64 3.51 8.38
CA HIS A 148 -23.85 3.45 7.15
C HIS A 148 -23.16 2.10 6.95
N LEU A 149 -22.61 1.53 8.04
CA LEU A 149 -22.03 0.18 7.99
C LEU A 149 -23.09 -0.89 7.69
N GLN A 150 -24.28 -0.77 8.26
CA GLN A 150 -25.37 -1.71 7.99
C GLN A 150 -25.80 -1.68 6.53
N LEU A 151 -25.99 -0.48 5.95
CA LEU A 151 -26.28 -0.32 4.52
C LEU A 151 -25.18 -0.92 3.64
N PHE A 152 -23.91 -0.72 3.99
CA PHE A 152 -22.78 -1.30 3.28
C PHE A 152 -22.82 -2.84 3.29
N PHE A 153 -23.07 -3.46 4.44
CA PHE A 153 -23.17 -4.91 4.53
C PHE A 153 -24.39 -5.46 3.77
N ASP A 154 -25.51 -4.76 3.78
CA ASP A 154 -26.71 -5.15 3.03
C ASP A 154 -26.47 -5.09 1.51
N GLU A 155 -25.78 -4.04 1.03
CA GLU A 155 -25.41 -3.90 -0.37
C GLU A 155 -24.42 -5.00 -0.80
N MET A 156 -23.43 -5.30 0.03
CA MET A 156 -22.49 -6.40 -0.21
C MET A 156 -23.19 -7.76 -0.28
N ASN A 157 -24.13 -8.03 0.63
CA ASN A 157 -24.91 -9.26 0.63
C ASN A 157 -25.79 -9.38 -0.62
N LYS A 158 -26.40 -8.27 -1.06
CA LYS A 158 -27.16 -8.21 -2.31
C LYS A 158 -26.28 -8.56 -3.51
N LEU A 159 -25.08 -7.99 -3.57
CA LEU A 159 -24.12 -8.24 -4.65
C LEU A 159 -23.65 -9.70 -4.69
N HIS A 160 -23.46 -10.34 -3.54
CA HIS A 160 -23.17 -11.77 -3.46
C HIS A 160 -24.34 -12.64 -3.98
N ARG A 161 -25.57 -12.34 -3.58
CA ARG A 161 -26.76 -13.06 -4.07
C ARG A 161 -26.92 -12.93 -5.59
N GLU A 162 -26.68 -11.74 -6.14
CA GLU A 162 -26.73 -11.52 -7.59
C GLU A 162 -25.64 -12.30 -8.35
N LYS A 163 -24.43 -12.42 -7.78
CA LYS A 163 -23.36 -13.23 -8.37
C LYS A 163 -23.69 -14.72 -8.36
N GLU A 164 -24.23 -15.25 -7.26
CA GLU A 164 -24.65 -16.65 -7.19
C GLU A 164 -25.77 -16.94 -8.18
N LYS A 165 -26.79 -16.07 -8.27
CA LYS A 165 -27.87 -16.23 -9.25
C LYS A 165 -27.35 -16.25 -10.69
N LYS A 166 -26.41 -15.35 -11.03
CA LYS A 166 -25.77 -15.33 -12.36
C LYS A 166 -24.94 -16.60 -12.63
N LYS A 167 -24.35 -17.20 -11.61
CA LYS A 167 -23.59 -18.44 -11.73
C LYS A 167 -24.54 -19.62 -11.99
N GLU A 168 -25.63 -19.69 -11.22
CA GLU A 168 -26.68 -20.70 -11.38
C GLU A 168 -27.32 -20.62 -12.78
N ASP A 169 -27.67 -19.43 -13.27
CA ASP A 169 -28.21 -19.25 -14.63
C ASP A 169 -27.24 -19.75 -15.72
N ARG A 170 -25.93 -19.58 -15.50
CA ARG A 170 -24.90 -20.07 -16.44
C ARG A 170 -24.77 -21.59 -16.38
N GLU A 171 -24.89 -22.19 -15.20
CA GLU A 171 -24.84 -23.63 -15.01
C GLU A 171 -26.09 -24.29 -15.61
N GLN A 172 -27.28 -23.75 -15.36
CA GLN A 172 -28.54 -24.21 -15.96
C GLN A 172 -28.49 -24.17 -17.49
N ARG A 173 -27.96 -23.10 -18.09
CA ARG A 173 -27.79 -23.01 -19.55
C ARG A 173 -26.83 -24.06 -20.10
N LYS A 174 -25.76 -24.40 -19.37
CA LYS A 174 -24.82 -25.46 -19.78
C LYS A 174 -25.49 -26.82 -19.69
N GLU A 175 -26.27 -27.06 -18.64
CA GLU A 175 -26.99 -28.30 -18.44
C GLU A 175 -28.09 -28.51 -19.50
N GLN A 176 -28.85 -27.46 -19.83
CA GLN A 176 -29.82 -27.50 -20.93
C GLN A 176 -29.15 -27.88 -22.26
N ARG A 177 -28.04 -27.24 -22.61
CA ARG A 177 -27.28 -27.58 -23.84
C ARG A 177 -26.79 -29.03 -23.82
N HIS A 178 -26.35 -29.53 -22.66
CA HIS A 178 -25.90 -30.91 -22.53
C HIS A 178 -27.06 -31.89 -22.71
N GLN A 179 -28.24 -31.61 -22.13
CA GLN A 179 -29.44 -32.43 -22.29
C GLN A 179 -29.94 -32.42 -23.74
N GLU A 180 -29.93 -31.27 -24.41
CA GLU A 180 -30.27 -31.17 -25.84
C GLU A 180 -29.34 -32.02 -26.70
N LEU A 181 -28.03 -31.97 -26.42
CA LEU A 181 -27.04 -32.79 -27.14
C LEU A 181 -27.29 -34.29 -26.95
N LEU A 182 -27.60 -34.73 -25.72
CA LEU A 182 -27.93 -36.13 -25.42
C LEU A 182 -29.20 -36.58 -26.14
N LYS A 183 -30.24 -35.73 -26.18
CA LYS A 183 -31.48 -36.01 -26.91
C LYS A 183 -31.22 -36.16 -28.40
N ALA A 184 -30.54 -35.19 -29.01
CA ALA A 184 -30.19 -35.24 -30.44
C ALA A 184 -29.37 -36.49 -30.78
N HIS A 185 -28.41 -36.87 -29.92
CA HIS A 185 -27.64 -38.10 -30.10
C HIS A 185 -28.53 -39.35 -30.00
N SER A 186 -29.45 -39.41 -29.03
CA SER A 186 -30.38 -40.53 -28.88
C SER A 186 -31.32 -40.69 -30.07
N GLU A 187 -31.83 -39.59 -30.61
CA GLU A 187 -32.69 -39.56 -31.80
C GLU A 187 -31.92 -40.02 -33.04
N HIS A 188 -30.68 -39.54 -33.22
CA HIS A 188 -29.81 -39.99 -34.30
C HIS A 188 -29.55 -41.50 -34.25
N MET A 189 -29.26 -42.05 -33.07
CA MET A 189 -29.07 -43.49 -32.89
C MET A 189 -30.36 -44.28 -33.15
N ALA A 190 -31.53 -43.75 -32.81
CA ALA A 190 -32.81 -44.38 -33.12
C ALA A 190 -33.07 -44.44 -34.63
N LEU A 191 -32.80 -43.34 -35.36
CA LEU A 191 -32.94 -43.31 -36.81
C LEU A 191 -32.04 -44.35 -37.50
N LEU A 192 -30.78 -44.47 -37.07
CA LEU A 192 -29.87 -45.49 -37.59
C LEU A 192 -30.41 -46.92 -37.39
N LYS A 193 -30.98 -47.22 -36.22
CA LYS A 193 -31.61 -48.52 -35.97
C LYS A 193 -32.80 -48.77 -36.89
N THR A 194 -33.67 -47.78 -37.09
CA THR A 194 -34.84 -47.95 -37.98
C THR A 194 -34.47 -48.11 -39.46
N LEU A 195 -33.32 -47.59 -39.88
CA LEU A 195 -32.79 -47.82 -41.22
C LEU A 195 -32.25 -49.24 -41.36
N ALA A 196 -31.49 -49.71 -40.36
CA ALA A 196 -30.95 -51.06 -40.35
C ALA A 196 -32.04 -52.16 -40.29
N GLU A 197 -33.21 -51.88 -39.69
CA GLU A 197 -34.35 -52.82 -39.65
C GLU A 197 -35.15 -52.87 -40.97
N LYS A 198 -34.92 -51.92 -41.90
CA LYS A 198 -35.62 -51.85 -43.20
C LYS A 198 -34.83 -52.50 -44.34
N GLU A 199 -33.58 -52.86 -44.12
CA GLU A 199 -32.73 -53.64 -45.03
C GLU A 199 -32.79 -55.13 -44.69
#